data_AF-A0A354UZ19-F1
#
_entry.id   AF-A0A354UZ19-F1
#
_cell.length_a   1.000
_cell.length_b   1.000
_cell.length_c   1.000
_cell.angle_alpha   90.00
_cell.angle_beta   90.00
_cell.angle_gamma   90.00
#
_symmetry.space_group_name_H-M   'P 1'
#
loop_
_entity.id
_entity.type
_entity.pdbx_description
1 polymer ?
#
loop_
_entity_poly.entity_id
_entity_poly.type
_entity_poly.pdbx_seq_one_letter_code
_entity_poly.pdbx_strand_id
1 'polypeptide(L)'
;MARLVVVSNRVPLPSERGAKAGGLAVALADALQPGSLWFGWSGRRSARGTGTTHIQRSEGVTYATIDLTESDYHSFYVNFSNGALWPLLHFRLGLVDFRTDDYDGYRSVNRQFAAALLPLLRPDDIIWVHDYHLIPLAAELRALGVTNRIGFFLHTPFVPPTIFHALPRSTELLTSFCSYDVIGFHTRTYRTAFLDCITETLGIHPDPDGRFVWRGNAVRVIVDPIGIDAEGFGDRARDASRGNDARMLRDSLGKGGLAIGVDRLDYSKGLINRFEAIGRFFGAYPQHRRQVSFLQVAARSREDQGAYQRLRRELDRIVGDTNGRYSEFDWTPLRYMTRAVKRDTLAGFFRLSRLAVVTPLRDGMNLVAKEYVAAQDPGDPGVLILSRFAGAAEELTEALIVNPYDSDEIAESMHIGLSMEVEERRERWNSLHSKVTTNTAARFCTVFLNHLQQVDVQPVRPALRAIS
;
A
#
# COMPACT_ATOMS: atom_id res chain seq x y z
N MET A 1 20.59 -1.55 -21.81
CA MET A 1 19.63 -2.19 -20.88
C MET A 1 18.26 -2.17 -21.52
N ALA A 2 17.47 -3.23 -21.33
CA ALA A 2 16.07 -3.25 -21.70
C ALA A 2 15.33 -2.09 -21.03
N ARG A 3 14.38 -1.47 -21.74
CA ARG A 3 13.56 -0.38 -21.18
C ARG A 3 12.58 -0.96 -20.16
N LEU A 4 12.45 -0.29 -19.01
CA LEU A 4 11.44 -0.60 -18.01
C LEU A 4 10.09 0.01 -18.39
N VAL A 5 9.05 -0.82 -18.38
CA VAL A 5 7.65 -0.45 -18.59
C VAL A 5 6.89 -0.72 -17.30
N VAL A 6 6.68 0.32 -16.49
CA VAL A 6 5.85 0.27 -15.28
C VAL A 6 4.39 0.37 -15.68
N VAL A 7 3.55 -0.52 -15.15
CA VAL A 7 2.11 -0.47 -15.33
C VAL A 7 1.40 -0.48 -13.98
N SER A 8 0.59 0.53 -13.70
CA SER A 8 -0.21 0.62 -12.48
C SER A 8 -1.61 1.12 -12.79
N ASN A 9 -2.54 0.89 -11.86
CA ASN A 9 -3.91 1.41 -12.03
C ASN A 9 -3.90 2.91 -12.28
N ARG A 10 -3.22 3.71 -11.44
CA ARG A 10 -3.12 5.17 -11.60
C ARG A 10 -1.69 5.60 -11.89
N VAL A 11 -1.53 6.56 -12.80
CA VAL A 11 -0.23 7.19 -13.14
C VAL A 11 -0.10 8.54 -12.42
N PRO A 12 0.98 8.79 -11.67
CA PRO A 12 1.26 10.09 -11.08
C PRO A 12 1.83 11.04 -12.14
N LEU A 13 0.96 11.74 -12.87
CA LEU A 13 1.41 12.65 -13.93
C LEU A 13 2.24 13.81 -13.34
N PRO A 14 3.40 14.17 -13.91
CA PRO A 14 4.28 15.22 -13.40
C PRO A 14 3.60 16.60 -13.21
N SER A 15 2.55 16.86 -14.01
CA SER A 15 1.74 18.09 -13.91
C SER A 15 0.78 18.13 -12.72
N GLU A 16 0.53 17.00 -12.05
CA GLU A 16 -0.38 16.95 -10.90
C GLU A 16 0.32 17.44 -9.62
N ARG A 17 -0.34 18.35 -8.89
CA ARG A 17 0.11 18.75 -7.54
C ARG A 17 0.08 17.53 -6.62
N GLY A 18 1.25 17.12 -6.13
CA GLY A 18 1.38 15.94 -5.27
C GLY A 18 1.58 14.61 -6.00
N ALA A 19 1.82 14.62 -7.32
CA ALA A 19 2.18 13.42 -8.09
C ALA A 19 3.34 12.63 -7.46
N LYS A 20 4.32 13.34 -6.89
CA LYS A 20 5.47 12.76 -6.18
C LYS A 20 5.17 12.31 -4.73
N ALA A 21 3.90 12.33 -4.28
CA ALA A 21 3.51 11.97 -2.91
C ALA A 21 2.76 10.62 -2.79
N GLY A 22 2.40 9.97 -3.91
CA GLY A 22 1.80 8.64 -3.89
C GLY A 22 2.82 7.56 -3.51
N GLY A 23 2.47 6.63 -2.62
CA GLY A 23 3.41 5.62 -2.08
C GLY A 23 4.14 4.82 -3.17
N LEU A 24 3.44 4.43 -4.25
CA LEU A 24 4.06 3.73 -5.39
C LEU A 24 5.00 4.64 -6.21
N ALA A 25 4.63 5.90 -6.41
CA ALA A 25 5.45 6.88 -7.13
C ALA A 25 6.78 7.14 -6.44
N VAL A 26 6.73 7.26 -5.12
CA VAL A 26 7.92 7.42 -4.30
C VAL A 26 8.77 6.16 -4.35
N ALA A 27 8.16 4.98 -4.21
CA ALA A 27 8.91 3.72 -4.14
C ALA A 27 9.58 3.32 -5.46
N LEU A 28 9.02 3.73 -6.61
CA LEU A 28 9.56 3.42 -7.93
C LEU A 28 10.43 4.53 -8.51
N ALA A 29 10.62 5.65 -7.79
CA ALA A 29 11.33 6.82 -8.31
C ALA A 29 12.73 6.47 -8.85
N ASP A 30 13.50 5.67 -8.10
CA ASP A 30 14.87 5.31 -8.48
C ASP A 30 14.93 4.29 -9.64
N ALA A 31 13.86 3.51 -9.86
CA ALA A 31 13.76 2.59 -10.99
C ALA A 31 13.40 3.31 -12.31
N LEU A 32 12.78 4.49 -12.21
CA LEU A 32 12.38 5.28 -13.37
C LEU A 32 13.56 6.10 -13.87
N GLN A 33 14.27 5.54 -14.85
CA GLN A 33 15.39 6.20 -15.53
C GLN A 33 14.95 6.85 -16.85
N PRO A 34 15.73 7.79 -17.42
CA PRO A 34 15.50 8.29 -18.76
C PRO A 34 15.34 7.14 -19.77
N GLY A 35 14.22 7.16 -20.51
CA GLY A 35 13.83 6.09 -21.43
C GLY A 35 12.74 5.17 -20.89
N SER A 36 12.48 5.12 -19.57
CA SER A 36 11.39 4.33 -18.98
C SER A 36 10.00 4.80 -19.45
N LEU A 37 9.04 3.87 -19.40
CA LEU A 37 7.63 4.11 -19.67
C LEU A 37 6.79 3.82 -18.42
N TRP A 38 5.90 4.74 -18.03
CA TRP A 38 4.86 4.49 -17.05
C TRP A 38 3.48 4.56 -17.72
N PHE A 39 2.78 3.43 -17.76
CA PHE A 39 1.44 3.30 -18.33
C PHE A 39 0.34 3.08 -17.26
N GLY A 40 -0.87 3.63 -17.48
CA GLY A 40 -2.03 3.39 -16.62
C GLY A 40 -3.19 4.39 -16.80
N TRP A 41 -4.10 4.46 -15.83
CA TRP A 41 -5.20 5.43 -15.81
C TRP A 41 -4.71 6.83 -15.41
N SER A 42 -5.22 7.86 -16.08
CA SER A 42 -4.96 9.28 -15.80
C SER A 42 -5.62 9.77 -14.50
N GLY A 43 -6.60 9.04 -13.97
CA GLY A 43 -7.49 9.53 -12.91
C GLY A 43 -8.72 10.28 -13.42
N ARG A 44 -8.86 10.49 -14.74
CA ARG A 44 -9.99 11.19 -15.34
C ARG A 44 -11.02 10.23 -15.94
N ARG A 45 -12.27 10.66 -15.95
CA ARG A 45 -13.39 9.98 -16.60
C ARG A 45 -13.75 10.74 -17.87
N SER A 46 -14.11 10.04 -18.94
CA SER A 46 -14.55 10.64 -20.21
C SER A 46 -15.71 9.88 -20.81
N ALA A 47 -16.56 10.56 -21.59
CA ALA A 47 -17.81 9.96 -22.10
C ALA A 47 -17.59 8.72 -23.00
N ARG A 48 -16.45 8.64 -23.70
CA ARG A 48 -16.14 7.53 -24.62
C ARG A 48 -14.90 6.73 -24.22
N GLY A 49 -14.25 7.07 -23.11
CA GLY A 49 -12.85 6.69 -22.91
C GLY A 49 -11.94 7.44 -23.89
N THR A 50 -10.62 7.29 -23.76
CA THR A 50 -9.68 8.02 -24.63
C THR A 50 -9.56 7.42 -26.03
N GLY A 51 -9.85 6.12 -26.19
CA GLY A 51 -9.62 5.34 -27.42
C GLY A 51 -8.13 5.18 -27.81
N THR A 52 -7.29 6.17 -27.53
CA THR A 52 -5.82 6.21 -27.74
C THR A 52 -5.11 6.78 -26.52
N THR A 53 -3.86 6.40 -26.29
CA THR A 53 -3.10 6.84 -25.10
C THR A 53 -2.67 8.31 -25.19
N HIS A 54 -2.88 9.07 -24.12
CA HIS A 54 -2.26 10.38 -23.95
C HIS A 54 -0.81 10.24 -23.50
N ILE A 55 0.13 10.90 -24.17
CA ILE A 55 1.56 10.79 -23.88
C ILE A 55 2.10 12.12 -23.35
N GLN A 56 2.79 12.07 -22.22
CA GLN A 56 3.58 13.16 -21.66
C GLN A 56 5.01 12.69 -21.41
N ARG A 57 5.99 13.59 -21.53
CA ARG A 57 7.39 13.31 -21.18
C ARG A 57 7.88 14.28 -20.13
N SER A 58 8.61 13.76 -19.14
CA SER A 58 9.25 14.57 -18.10
C SER A 58 10.52 13.87 -17.65
N GLU A 59 11.62 14.61 -17.50
CA GLU A 59 12.92 14.08 -17.02
C GLU A 59 13.38 12.81 -17.79
N GLY A 60 13.04 12.71 -19.09
CA GLY A 60 13.36 11.56 -19.92
C GLY A 60 12.43 10.34 -19.77
N VAL A 61 11.50 10.35 -18.82
CA VAL A 61 10.47 9.31 -18.63
C VAL A 61 9.25 9.62 -19.48
N THR A 62 8.68 8.59 -20.12
CA THR A 62 7.42 8.69 -20.87
C THR A 62 6.27 8.24 -19.97
N TYR A 63 5.24 9.06 -19.84
CA TYR A 63 3.99 8.74 -19.14
C TYR A 63 2.90 8.58 -20.19
N ALA A 64 2.28 7.40 -20.24
CA ALA A 64 1.21 7.09 -21.17
C ALA A 64 -0.06 6.77 -20.38
N THR A 65 -1.11 7.55 -20.58
CA THR A 65 -2.35 7.40 -19.80
C THR A 65 -3.58 7.17 -20.67
N ILE A 66 -4.51 6.39 -20.14
CA ILE A 66 -5.88 6.31 -20.63
C ILE A 66 -6.86 6.91 -19.62
N ASP A 67 -8.03 7.29 -20.10
CA ASP A 67 -9.18 7.76 -19.34
C ASP A 67 -10.24 6.65 -19.40
N LEU A 68 -10.93 6.41 -18.29
CA LEU A 68 -12.00 5.42 -18.22
C LEU A 68 -13.34 6.06 -18.59
N THR A 69 -14.28 5.25 -19.11
CA THR A 69 -15.69 5.65 -19.12
C THR A 69 -16.25 5.67 -17.70
N GLU A 70 -17.42 6.28 -17.50
CA GLU A 70 -18.12 6.22 -16.22
C GLU A 70 -18.46 4.77 -15.84
N SER A 71 -18.91 3.98 -16.81
CA SER A 71 -19.24 2.55 -16.62
C SER A 71 -18.01 1.72 -16.25
N ASP A 72 -16.89 1.93 -16.96
CA ASP A 72 -15.62 1.27 -16.65
C ASP A 72 -15.12 1.65 -15.25
N TYR A 73 -15.13 2.95 -14.91
CA TYR A 73 -14.75 3.42 -13.58
C TYR A 73 -15.57 2.73 -12.48
N HIS A 74 -16.88 2.62 -12.64
CA HIS A 74 -17.73 1.97 -11.66
C HIS A 74 -17.47 0.46 -11.56
N SER A 75 -17.58 -0.26 -12.68
CA SER A 75 -17.47 -1.73 -12.69
C SER A 75 -16.07 -2.22 -12.29
N PHE A 76 -15.03 -1.65 -12.89
CA PHE A 76 -13.64 -2.05 -12.63
C PHE A 76 -13.10 -1.48 -11.31
N TYR A 77 -13.20 -0.16 -11.08
CA TYR A 77 -12.51 0.48 -9.95
C TYR A 77 -13.36 0.52 -8.68
N VAL A 78 -14.59 1.06 -8.76
CA VAL A 78 -15.43 1.23 -7.55
C VAL A 78 -15.92 -0.12 -7.02
N ASN A 79 -16.44 -0.97 -7.91
CA ASN A 79 -17.17 -2.18 -7.53
C ASN A 79 -16.22 -3.39 -7.44
N PHE A 80 -15.69 -3.93 -8.54
CA PHE A 80 -14.93 -5.18 -8.44
C PHE A 80 -13.60 -4.99 -7.69
N SER A 81 -12.77 -4.01 -8.09
CA SER A 81 -11.47 -3.80 -7.43
C SER A 81 -11.62 -3.38 -5.96
N ASN A 82 -12.44 -2.37 -5.65
CA ASN A 82 -12.51 -1.81 -4.30
C ASN A 82 -13.69 -2.30 -3.46
N GLY A 83 -14.71 -2.90 -4.06
CA GLY A 83 -15.87 -3.50 -3.39
C GLY A 83 -15.81 -5.02 -3.26
N ALA A 84 -15.06 -5.73 -4.11
CA ALA A 84 -14.83 -7.18 -3.97
C ALA A 84 -13.38 -7.53 -3.59
N LEU A 85 -12.39 -7.16 -4.39
CA LEU A 85 -10.99 -7.57 -4.17
C LEU A 85 -10.38 -6.94 -2.92
N TRP A 86 -10.51 -5.62 -2.75
CA TRP A 86 -9.97 -4.93 -1.58
C TRP A 86 -10.48 -5.51 -0.25
N PRO A 87 -11.79 -5.64 0.01
CA PRO A 87 -12.27 -6.25 1.25
C PRO A 87 -11.85 -7.71 1.39
N LEU A 88 -11.89 -8.50 0.31
CA LEU A 88 -11.42 -9.89 0.31
C LEU A 88 -9.97 -9.98 0.79
N LEU A 89 -9.06 -9.30 0.09
CA LEU A 89 -7.62 -9.32 0.35
C LEU A 89 -7.26 -8.77 1.74
N HIS A 90 -8.13 -7.96 2.35
CA HIS A 90 -7.95 -7.44 3.71
C HIS A 90 -8.73 -8.22 4.78
N PHE A 91 -9.15 -9.45 4.50
CA PHE A 91 -9.85 -10.34 5.44
C PHE A 91 -11.20 -9.76 5.93
N ARG A 92 -11.86 -8.96 5.09
CA ARG A 92 -13.16 -8.33 5.37
C ARG A 92 -14.25 -8.98 4.53
N LEU A 93 -14.40 -10.30 4.64
CA LEU A 93 -15.38 -11.08 3.87
C LEU A 93 -16.80 -10.50 3.91
N GLY A 94 -17.24 -10.04 5.09
CA GLY A 94 -18.56 -9.40 5.25
C GLY A 94 -18.75 -8.05 4.54
N LEU A 95 -17.70 -7.52 3.89
CA LEU A 95 -17.74 -6.30 3.07
C LEU A 95 -17.58 -6.59 1.57
N VAL A 96 -17.39 -7.85 1.17
CA VAL A 96 -17.25 -8.24 -0.24
C VAL A 96 -18.62 -8.13 -0.93
N ASP A 97 -18.70 -7.28 -1.96
CA ASP A 97 -19.86 -7.17 -2.85
C ASP A 97 -19.45 -7.65 -4.25
N PHE A 98 -19.85 -8.88 -4.60
CA PHE A 98 -19.56 -9.48 -5.91
C PHE A 98 -20.78 -9.40 -6.82
N ARG A 99 -20.56 -8.94 -8.05
CA ARG A 99 -21.51 -9.02 -9.16
C ARG A 99 -20.80 -9.44 -10.43
N THR A 100 -21.45 -10.30 -11.21
CA THR A 100 -20.88 -10.81 -12.47
C THR A 100 -20.57 -9.68 -13.44
N ASP A 101 -21.48 -8.72 -13.62
CA ASP A 101 -21.27 -7.58 -14.53
C ASP A 101 -20.07 -6.72 -14.13
N ASP A 102 -19.81 -6.57 -12.81
CA ASP A 102 -18.65 -5.85 -12.31
C ASP A 102 -17.34 -6.62 -12.58
N TYR A 103 -17.37 -7.95 -12.46
CA TYR A 103 -16.25 -8.81 -12.86
C TYR A 103 -15.96 -8.72 -14.36
N ASP A 104 -17.01 -8.74 -15.20
CA ASP A 104 -16.87 -8.63 -16.64
C ASP A 104 -16.34 -7.25 -17.04
N GLY A 105 -16.78 -6.18 -16.37
CA GLY A 105 -16.20 -4.84 -16.48
C GLY A 105 -14.73 -4.79 -16.07
N TYR A 106 -14.36 -5.46 -14.98
CA TYR A 106 -12.97 -5.58 -14.55
C TYR A 106 -12.07 -6.27 -15.60
N ARG A 107 -12.55 -7.36 -16.19
CA ARG A 107 -11.86 -8.04 -17.30
C ARG A 107 -11.81 -7.19 -18.56
N SER A 108 -12.89 -6.48 -18.88
CA SER A 108 -12.96 -5.55 -20.01
C SER A 108 -11.91 -4.45 -19.93
N VAL A 109 -11.77 -3.80 -18.77
CA VAL A 109 -10.77 -2.75 -18.57
C VAL A 109 -9.35 -3.31 -18.68
N ASN A 110 -9.06 -4.50 -18.15
CA ASN A 110 -7.75 -5.13 -18.33
C ASN A 110 -7.43 -5.42 -19.82
N ARG A 111 -8.42 -5.84 -20.61
CA ARG A 111 -8.29 -5.98 -22.08
C ARG A 111 -7.99 -4.64 -22.75
N GLN A 112 -8.68 -3.58 -22.34
CA GLN A 112 -8.44 -2.23 -22.86
C GLN A 112 -7.02 -1.73 -22.51
N PHE A 113 -6.55 -1.96 -21.28
CA PHE A 113 -5.18 -1.65 -20.87
C PHE A 113 -4.16 -2.40 -21.72
N ALA A 114 -4.34 -3.71 -21.95
CA ALA A 114 -3.44 -4.50 -22.77
C ALA A 114 -3.40 -4.00 -24.23
N ALA A 115 -4.56 -3.73 -24.83
CA ALA A 115 -4.67 -3.24 -26.20
C ALA A 115 -4.03 -1.85 -26.38
N ALA A 116 -4.19 -0.96 -25.39
CA ALA A 116 -3.61 0.37 -25.41
C ALA A 116 -2.09 0.37 -25.14
N LEU A 117 -1.59 -0.58 -24.36
CA LEU A 117 -0.17 -0.73 -24.07
C LEU A 117 0.60 -1.36 -25.24
N LEU A 118 0.02 -2.34 -25.93
CA LEU A 118 0.64 -3.09 -27.03
C LEU A 118 1.41 -2.22 -28.05
N PRO A 119 0.84 -1.16 -28.66
CA PRO A 119 1.55 -0.35 -29.65
C PRO A 119 2.72 0.46 -29.07
N LEU A 120 2.84 0.56 -27.74
CA LEU A 120 3.92 1.26 -27.07
C LEU A 120 5.10 0.35 -26.71
N LEU A 121 4.93 -0.98 -26.80
CA LEU A 121 5.94 -1.97 -26.40
C LEU A 121 7.01 -2.17 -27.46
N ARG A 122 8.21 -2.55 -27.00
CA ARG A 122 9.35 -2.99 -27.80
C ARG A 122 9.66 -4.45 -27.46
N PRO A 123 10.24 -5.23 -28.39
CA PRO A 123 10.51 -6.66 -28.16
C PRO A 123 11.35 -6.99 -26.92
N ASP A 124 12.22 -6.07 -26.50
CA ASP A 124 13.15 -6.25 -25.38
C ASP A 124 12.68 -5.64 -24.06
N ASP A 125 11.55 -4.91 -24.04
CA ASP A 125 11.02 -4.27 -22.83
C ASP A 125 10.83 -5.26 -21.67
N ILE A 126 11.01 -4.77 -20.45
CA ILE A 126 10.66 -5.46 -19.21
C ILE A 126 9.41 -4.80 -18.66
N ILE A 127 8.33 -5.56 -18.53
CA ILE A 127 7.04 -5.06 -18.07
C ILE A 127 6.88 -5.38 -16.59
N TRP A 128 6.62 -4.37 -15.77
CA TRP A 128 6.38 -4.53 -14.34
C TRP A 128 5.01 -3.99 -13.96
N VAL A 129 4.08 -4.91 -13.71
CA VAL A 129 2.68 -4.65 -13.38
C VAL A 129 2.51 -4.57 -11.87
N HIS A 130 1.76 -3.57 -11.41
CA HIS A 130 1.51 -3.33 -10.00
C HIS A 130 0.03 -3.41 -9.64
N ASP A 131 -0.20 -4.23 -8.61
CA ASP A 131 -1.36 -4.25 -7.73
C ASP A 131 -2.63 -4.92 -8.25
N TYR A 132 -3.54 -5.22 -7.31
CA TYR A 132 -4.74 -6.07 -7.49
C TYR A 132 -5.70 -5.65 -8.60
N HIS A 133 -5.65 -4.38 -9.03
CA HIS A 133 -6.46 -3.88 -10.15
C HIS A 133 -6.10 -4.58 -11.48
N LEU A 134 -4.86 -5.05 -11.62
CA LEU A 134 -4.30 -5.47 -12.91
C LEU A 134 -3.92 -6.95 -12.92
N ILE A 135 -4.53 -7.78 -12.07
CA ILE A 135 -4.23 -9.23 -12.02
C ILE A 135 -4.35 -9.88 -13.41
N PRO A 136 -5.39 -9.63 -14.24
CA PRO A 136 -5.50 -10.22 -15.57
C PRO A 136 -4.51 -9.72 -16.62
N LEU A 137 -3.82 -8.60 -16.39
CA LEU A 137 -3.14 -7.86 -17.46
C LEU A 137 -2.12 -8.71 -18.25
N ALA A 138 -1.30 -9.52 -17.58
CA ALA A 138 -0.39 -10.41 -18.30
C ALA A 138 -1.12 -11.41 -19.20
N ALA A 139 -2.21 -12.02 -18.73
CA ALA A 139 -2.98 -12.96 -19.54
C ALA A 139 -3.52 -12.30 -20.82
N GLU A 140 -4.01 -11.05 -20.70
CA GLU A 140 -4.50 -10.27 -21.85
C GLU A 140 -3.35 -9.87 -22.80
N LEU A 141 -2.18 -9.50 -22.28
CA LEU A 141 -0.99 -9.23 -23.10
C LEU A 141 -0.48 -10.48 -23.82
N ARG A 142 -0.44 -11.63 -23.14
CA ARG A 142 -0.06 -12.93 -23.74
C ARG A 142 -1.04 -13.32 -24.85
N ALA A 143 -2.34 -13.07 -24.67
CA ALA A 143 -3.34 -13.32 -25.71
C ALA A 143 -3.14 -12.46 -26.97
N LEU A 144 -2.51 -11.29 -26.83
CA LEU A 144 -2.11 -10.41 -27.94
C LEU A 144 -0.73 -10.75 -28.54
N GLY A 145 -0.08 -11.83 -28.08
CA GLY A 145 1.21 -12.29 -28.60
C GLY A 145 2.43 -11.62 -27.98
N VAL A 146 2.27 -10.89 -26.87
CA VAL A 146 3.40 -10.27 -26.15
C VAL A 146 4.27 -11.36 -25.51
N THR A 147 5.56 -11.38 -25.85
CA THR A 147 6.55 -12.36 -25.35
C THR A 147 7.56 -11.75 -24.37
N ASN A 148 7.46 -10.45 -24.09
CA ASN A 148 8.28 -9.74 -23.10
C ASN A 148 8.28 -10.41 -21.73
N ARG A 149 9.29 -10.13 -20.91
CA ARG A 149 9.27 -10.51 -19.49
C ARG A 149 8.25 -9.65 -18.76
N ILE A 150 7.31 -10.27 -18.05
CA ILE A 150 6.24 -9.59 -17.31
C ILE A 150 6.27 -10.04 -15.85
N GLY A 151 6.58 -9.10 -14.97
CA GLY A 151 6.47 -9.28 -13.52
C GLY A 151 5.20 -8.65 -12.96
N PHE A 152 4.68 -9.22 -11.88
CA PHE A 152 3.59 -8.67 -11.08
C PHE A 152 4.04 -8.45 -9.64
N PHE A 153 3.64 -7.35 -9.03
CA PHE A 153 3.82 -7.15 -7.59
C PHE A 153 2.51 -6.77 -6.91
N LEU A 154 2.11 -7.53 -5.88
CA LEU A 154 0.91 -7.25 -5.08
C LEU A 154 1.25 -6.40 -3.85
N HIS A 155 0.68 -5.20 -3.77
CA HIS A 155 0.94 -4.27 -2.65
C HIS A 155 -0.02 -4.43 -1.46
N THR A 156 -1.13 -5.11 -1.68
CA THR A 156 -2.06 -5.51 -0.61
C THR A 156 -1.60 -6.82 0.04
N PRO A 157 -2.21 -7.21 1.18
CA PRO A 157 -2.08 -8.58 1.64
C PRO A 157 -2.58 -9.59 0.60
N PHE A 158 -2.23 -10.86 0.81
CA PHE A 158 -2.87 -12.01 0.17
C PHE A 158 -3.52 -12.90 1.23
N VAL A 159 -4.53 -13.66 0.81
CA VAL A 159 -5.40 -14.45 1.71
C VAL A 159 -5.19 -15.96 1.51
N PRO A 160 -5.37 -16.78 2.55
CA PRO A 160 -5.30 -18.24 2.41
C PRO A 160 -6.46 -18.79 1.56
N PRO A 161 -6.36 -20.04 1.08
CA PRO A 161 -7.37 -20.66 0.20
C PRO A 161 -8.81 -20.54 0.72
N THR A 162 -9.01 -20.82 2.00
CA THR A 162 -10.33 -20.78 2.66
C THR A 162 -11.04 -19.43 2.54
N ILE A 163 -10.28 -18.33 2.44
CA ILE A 163 -10.81 -16.99 2.23
C ILE A 163 -10.84 -16.66 0.74
N PHE A 164 -9.78 -16.97 -0.01
CA PHE A 164 -9.68 -16.66 -1.44
C PHE A 164 -10.83 -17.30 -2.24
N HIS A 165 -11.21 -18.53 -1.90
CA HIS A 165 -12.29 -19.28 -2.57
C HIS A 165 -13.70 -18.76 -2.26
N ALA A 166 -13.85 -17.87 -1.27
CA ALA A 166 -15.12 -17.19 -1.07
C ALA A 166 -15.45 -16.20 -2.21
N LEU A 167 -14.46 -15.77 -2.99
CA LEU A 167 -14.69 -14.95 -4.18
C LEU A 167 -15.19 -15.83 -5.34
N PRO A 168 -16.37 -15.55 -5.91
CA PRO A 168 -16.79 -16.20 -7.14
C PRO A 168 -15.79 -15.90 -8.27
N ARG A 169 -15.56 -16.86 -9.17
CA ARG A 169 -14.52 -16.76 -10.24
C ARG A 169 -13.08 -16.68 -9.72
N SER A 170 -12.83 -17.05 -8.45
CA SER A 170 -11.48 -17.09 -7.85
C SER A 170 -10.49 -17.93 -8.65
N THR A 171 -10.89 -19.10 -9.17
CA THR A 171 -10.04 -19.95 -10.03
C THR A 171 -9.57 -19.23 -11.30
N GLU A 172 -10.44 -18.48 -11.96
CA GLU A 172 -10.09 -17.72 -13.17
C GLU A 172 -9.11 -16.57 -12.85
N LEU A 173 -9.34 -15.90 -11.72
CA LEU A 173 -8.44 -14.86 -11.23
C LEU A 173 -7.08 -15.43 -10.84
N LEU A 174 -7.04 -16.55 -10.13
CA LEU A 174 -5.81 -17.26 -9.77
C LEU A 174 -5.03 -17.73 -11.00
N THR A 175 -5.73 -18.25 -12.00
CA THR A 175 -5.14 -18.66 -13.28
C THR A 175 -4.48 -17.48 -13.99
N SER A 176 -5.04 -16.28 -13.87
CA SER A 176 -4.48 -15.07 -14.48
C SER A 176 -3.09 -14.72 -13.93
N PHE A 177 -2.84 -14.96 -12.64
CA PHE A 177 -1.50 -14.79 -12.06
C PHE A 177 -0.45 -15.66 -12.74
N CYS A 178 -0.83 -16.86 -13.18
CA CYS A 178 0.11 -17.80 -13.80
C CYS A 178 0.59 -17.36 -15.21
N SER A 179 0.11 -16.22 -15.71
CA SER A 179 0.58 -15.60 -16.97
C SER A 179 1.77 -14.66 -16.77
N TYR A 180 2.13 -14.35 -15.52
CA TYR A 180 3.33 -13.60 -15.16
C TYR A 180 4.54 -14.53 -15.02
N ASP A 181 5.72 -14.01 -15.31
CA ASP A 181 6.97 -14.76 -15.15
C ASP A 181 7.50 -14.67 -13.71
N VAL A 182 7.32 -13.51 -13.06
CA VAL A 182 7.64 -13.28 -11.65
C VAL A 182 6.46 -12.67 -10.92
N ILE A 183 6.11 -13.20 -9.75
CA ILE A 183 5.06 -12.68 -8.87
C ILE A 183 5.68 -12.35 -7.52
N GLY A 184 5.60 -11.09 -7.10
CA GLY A 184 6.13 -10.61 -5.82
C GLY A 184 5.05 -10.31 -4.80
N PHE A 185 5.35 -10.66 -3.55
CA PHE A 185 4.58 -10.31 -2.37
C PHE A 185 5.47 -9.64 -1.33
N HIS A 186 4.87 -8.85 -0.44
CA HIS A 186 5.59 -8.18 0.63
C HIS A 186 6.16 -9.11 1.70
N THR A 187 5.45 -10.20 2.02
CA THR A 187 5.75 -11.04 3.18
C THR A 187 5.82 -12.51 2.83
N ARG A 188 6.50 -13.29 3.68
CA ARG A 188 6.52 -14.75 3.54
C ARG A 188 5.12 -15.33 3.69
N THR A 189 4.36 -14.79 4.64
CA THR A 189 2.97 -15.18 4.89
C THR A 189 2.10 -15.07 3.64
N TYR A 190 2.18 -13.96 2.90
CA TYR A 190 1.38 -13.76 1.70
C TYR A 190 1.84 -14.63 0.53
N ARG A 191 3.15 -14.82 0.36
CA ARG A 191 3.69 -15.78 -0.62
C ARG A 191 3.18 -17.19 -0.35
N THR A 192 3.27 -17.67 0.89
CA THR A 192 2.81 -19.01 1.26
C THR A 192 1.32 -19.16 0.97
N ALA A 193 0.49 -18.21 1.41
CA ALA A 193 -0.95 -18.24 1.15
C ALA A 193 -1.28 -18.30 -0.37
N PHE A 194 -0.51 -17.61 -1.21
CA PHE A 194 -0.65 -17.71 -2.67
C PHE A 194 -0.27 -19.09 -3.20
N LEU A 195 0.87 -19.65 -2.77
CA LEU A 195 1.32 -20.98 -3.21
C LEU A 195 0.35 -22.09 -2.74
N ASP A 196 -0.24 -21.93 -1.57
CA ASP A 196 -1.30 -22.82 -1.07
C ASP A 196 -2.53 -22.75 -1.98
N CYS A 197 -2.96 -21.54 -2.39
CA CYS A 197 -4.06 -21.39 -3.35
C CYS A 197 -3.73 -22.05 -4.69
N ILE A 198 -2.51 -21.88 -5.20
CA ILE A 198 -2.05 -22.51 -6.45
C ILE A 198 -2.11 -24.04 -6.34
N THR A 199 -1.66 -24.59 -5.21
CA THR A 199 -1.66 -26.02 -4.95
C THR A 199 -3.07 -26.58 -4.88
N GLU A 200 -3.93 -25.99 -4.04
CA GLU A 200 -5.29 -26.48 -3.79
C GLU A 200 -6.20 -26.32 -5.02
N THR A 201 -6.08 -25.21 -5.75
CA THR A 201 -7.01 -24.88 -6.84
C THR A 201 -6.58 -25.46 -8.18
N LEU A 202 -5.28 -25.44 -8.47
CA LEU A 202 -4.75 -25.78 -9.80
C LEU A 202 -4.01 -27.13 -9.80
N GLY A 203 -3.82 -27.76 -8.63
CA GLY A 203 -3.07 -29.02 -8.52
C GLY A 203 -1.58 -28.88 -8.88
N ILE A 204 -1.05 -27.66 -8.85
CA ILE A 204 0.36 -27.38 -9.17
C ILE A 204 1.13 -27.38 -7.87
N HIS A 205 2.22 -28.15 -7.80
CA HIS A 205 3.10 -28.18 -6.63
C HIS A 205 4.37 -27.36 -6.90
N PRO A 206 4.49 -26.15 -6.34
CA PRO A 206 5.68 -25.34 -6.47
C PRO A 206 6.86 -25.98 -5.73
N ASP A 207 8.08 -25.72 -6.21
CA ASP A 207 9.29 -26.09 -5.48
C ASP A 207 9.48 -25.19 -4.22
N PRO A 208 10.45 -25.50 -3.33
CA PRO A 208 10.71 -24.69 -2.13
C PRO A 208 11.03 -23.21 -2.41
N ASP A 209 11.63 -22.93 -3.57
CA ASP A 209 11.95 -21.58 -4.04
C ASP A 209 10.72 -20.85 -4.63
N GLY A 210 9.57 -21.52 -4.71
CA GLY A 210 8.30 -20.96 -5.19
C GLY A 210 8.23 -20.92 -6.70
N ARG A 211 8.92 -21.83 -7.38
CA ARG A 211 8.90 -21.97 -8.83
C ARG A 211 7.93 -23.07 -9.24
N PHE A 212 7.23 -22.85 -10.34
CA PHE A 212 6.39 -23.87 -10.98
C PHE A 212 6.27 -23.61 -12.48
N VAL A 213 5.70 -24.56 -13.21
CA VAL A 213 5.45 -24.43 -14.65
C VAL A 213 3.95 -24.39 -14.91
N TRP A 214 3.50 -23.39 -15.66
CA TRP A 214 2.12 -23.26 -16.13
C TRP A 214 2.07 -23.20 -17.65
N ARG A 215 1.46 -24.22 -18.27
CA ARG A 215 1.32 -24.35 -19.74
C ARG A 215 2.65 -24.14 -20.49
N GLY A 216 3.74 -24.66 -19.94
CA GLY A 216 5.09 -24.55 -20.51
C GLY A 216 5.86 -23.28 -20.13
N ASN A 217 5.26 -22.33 -19.40
CA ASN A 217 5.94 -21.13 -18.92
C ASN A 217 6.42 -21.32 -17.48
N ALA A 218 7.65 -20.95 -17.19
CA ALA A 218 8.18 -20.94 -15.83
C ALA A 218 7.66 -19.70 -15.07
N VAL A 219 7.13 -19.92 -13.88
CA VAL A 219 6.65 -18.86 -12.97
C VAL A 219 7.48 -18.93 -11.70
N ARG A 220 7.92 -17.76 -11.18
CA ARG A 220 8.63 -17.65 -9.91
C ARG A 220 7.89 -16.73 -8.94
N VAL A 221 7.62 -17.21 -7.74
CA VAL A 221 6.99 -16.42 -6.67
C VAL A 221 8.01 -16.03 -5.61
N ILE A 222 8.17 -14.73 -5.39
CA ILE A 222 9.19 -14.16 -4.49
C ILE A 222 8.57 -13.31 -3.36
N VAL A 223 9.39 -13.08 -2.32
CA VAL A 223 9.11 -12.10 -1.28
C VAL A 223 10.05 -10.92 -1.47
N ASP A 224 9.51 -9.72 -1.59
CA ASP A 224 10.28 -8.49 -1.76
C ASP A 224 9.57 -7.33 -1.03
N PRO A 225 9.88 -7.09 0.26
CA PRO A 225 9.21 -6.07 1.06
C PRO A 225 9.58 -4.67 0.56
N ILE A 226 8.58 -3.85 0.27
CA ILE A 226 8.81 -2.48 -0.22
C ILE A 226 9.37 -1.60 0.90
N GLY A 227 10.42 -0.86 0.57
CA GLY A 227 11.08 0.10 1.45
C GLY A 227 10.68 1.55 1.20
N ILE A 228 11.43 2.47 1.84
CA ILE A 228 11.37 3.91 1.57
C ILE A 228 12.78 4.45 1.26
N ASP A 229 12.85 5.66 0.72
CA ASP A 229 14.02 6.53 0.81
C ASP A 229 14.14 7.03 2.26
N ALA A 230 14.78 6.25 3.12
CA ALA A 230 14.86 6.49 4.56
C ALA A 230 15.70 7.72 4.89
N GLU A 231 16.90 7.82 4.31
CA GLU A 231 17.82 8.94 4.55
C GLU A 231 17.23 10.25 4.05
N GLY A 232 16.76 10.31 2.81
CA GLY A 232 16.14 11.51 2.26
C GLY A 232 14.85 11.88 3.00
N PHE A 233 14.09 10.92 3.53
CA PHE A 233 12.93 11.22 4.36
C PHE A 233 13.32 11.79 5.73
N GLY A 234 14.37 11.26 6.36
CA GLY A 234 14.92 11.77 7.62
C GLY A 234 15.42 13.22 7.49
N ASP A 235 16.11 13.54 6.40
CA ASP A 235 16.55 14.91 6.11
C ASP A 235 15.37 15.86 5.92
N ARG A 236 14.38 15.48 5.11
CA ARG A 236 13.14 16.25 4.94
C ARG A 236 12.40 16.45 6.27
N ALA A 237 12.36 15.43 7.13
CA ALA A 237 11.73 15.52 8.45
C ALA A 237 12.44 16.53 9.36
N ARG A 238 13.78 16.56 9.33
CA ARG A 238 14.63 17.50 10.08
C ARG A 238 14.37 18.94 9.67
N ASP A 239 14.24 19.20 8.37
CA ASP A 239 13.97 20.53 7.84
C ASP A 239 12.52 20.95 8.09
N ALA A 240 11.57 20.04 7.83
CA ALA A 240 10.15 20.29 8.05
C ALA A 240 9.81 20.56 9.51
N SER A 241 10.52 19.93 10.47
CA SER A 241 10.30 20.20 11.91
C SER A 241 10.68 21.63 12.33
N ARG A 242 11.51 22.32 11.54
CA ARG A 242 11.88 23.73 11.75
C ARG A 242 10.95 24.70 11.02
N GLY A 243 10.09 24.19 10.15
CA GLY A 243 9.15 24.98 9.35
C GLY A 243 7.98 25.57 10.14
N ASN A 244 7.21 26.42 9.46
CA ASN A 244 6.08 27.13 10.06
C ASN A 244 4.97 26.19 10.56
N ASP A 245 4.59 25.18 9.78
CA ASP A 245 3.53 24.22 10.16
C ASP A 245 3.90 23.46 11.45
N ALA A 246 5.16 23.04 11.56
CA ALA A 246 5.67 22.34 12.73
C ALA A 246 5.71 23.24 13.97
N ARG A 247 6.06 24.53 13.81
CA ARG A 247 5.97 25.53 14.87
C ARG A 247 4.52 25.75 15.32
N MET A 248 3.60 25.96 14.38
CA MET A 248 2.17 26.13 14.69
C MET A 248 1.62 24.91 15.45
N LEU A 249 2.00 23.69 15.06
CA LEU A 249 1.61 22.49 15.78
C LEU A 249 2.17 22.47 17.20
N ARG A 250 3.47 22.73 17.40
CA ARG A 250 4.08 22.82 18.74
C ARG A 250 3.40 23.87 19.61
N ASP A 251 3.21 25.07 19.09
CA ASP A 251 2.58 26.17 19.83
C ASP A 251 1.16 25.79 20.26
N SER A 252 0.41 25.08 19.40
CA SER A 252 -0.93 24.59 19.72
C SER A 252 -0.96 23.45 20.74
N LEU A 253 0.15 22.75 20.98
CA LEU A 253 0.28 21.69 21.99
C LEU A 253 0.73 22.24 23.35
N GLY A 254 1.25 23.47 23.39
CA GLY A 254 1.78 24.08 24.60
C GLY A 254 2.94 23.28 25.17
N LYS A 255 2.81 22.83 26.42
CA LYS A 255 3.81 21.95 27.08
C LYS A 255 3.57 20.45 26.83
N GLY A 256 2.46 20.08 26.20
CA GLY A 256 2.10 18.70 25.95
C GLY A 256 2.88 18.08 24.78
N GLY A 257 3.11 16.77 24.86
CA GLY A 257 3.63 15.95 23.78
C GLY A 257 2.58 15.62 22.71
N LEU A 258 3.04 15.00 21.64
CA LEU A 258 2.23 14.58 20.51
C LEU A 258 2.33 13.06 20.33
N ALA A 259 1.17 12.39 20.31
CA ALA A 259 1.02 11.07 19.71
C ALA A 259 0.34 11.22 18.35
N ILE A 260 0.68 10.38 17.37
CA ILE A 260 0.20 10.54 15.99
C ILE A 260 -0.26 9.22 15.36
N GLY A 261 -1.33 9.33 14.55
CA GLY A 261 -1.76 8.31 13.60
C GLY A 261 -1.99 8.97 12.23
N VAL A 262 -1.50 8.34 11.16
CA VAL A 262 -1.65 8.86 9.80
C VAL A 262 -2.06 7.74 8.87
N ASP A 263 -3.26 7.87 8.30
CA ASP A 263 -3.83 6.83 7.45
C ASP A 263 -4.73 7.45 6.36
N ARG A 264 -5.08 6.64 5.36
CA ARG A 264 -6.30 6.89 4.60
C ARG A 264 -7.50 6.50 5.48
N LEU A 265 -8.62 7.20 5.34
CA LEU A 265 -9.88 6.78 5.94
C LEU A 265 -10.33 5.49 5.23
N ASP A 266 -9.96 4.34 5.80
CA ASP A 266 -10.13 3.01 5.21
C ASP A 266 -10.34 1.99 6.33
N TYR A 267 -11.28 1.06 6.14
CA TYR A 267 -11.67 0.10 7.17
C TYR A 267 -10.58 -0.94 7.49
N SER A 268 -9.55 -1.05 6.64
CA SER A 268 -8.37 -1.86 6.92
C SER A 268 -7.50 -1.29 8.05
N LYS A 269 -7.62 0.01 8.35
CA LYS A 269 -6.68 0.76 9.20
C LYS A 269 -6.97 0.70 10.70
N GLY A 270 -8.02 -0.01 11.12
CA GLY A 270 -8.32 -0.21 12.54
C GLY A 270 -8.64 1.08 13.30
N LEU A 271 -9.10 2.12 12.60
CA LEU A 271 -9.30 3.45 13.19
C LEU A 271 -10.32 3.45 14.34
N ILE A 272 -11.36 2.61 14.27
CA ILE A 272 -12.35 2.45 15.34
C ILE A 272 -11.65 1.94 16.61
N ASN A 273 -10.98 0.78 16.52
CA ASN A 273 -10.24 0.19 17.64
C ASN A 273 -9.20 1.15 18.21
N ARG A 274 -8.47 1.87 17.34
CA ARG A 274 -7.50 2.88 17.75
C ARG A 274 -8.14 4.02 18.52
N PHE A 275 -9.26 4.55 18.06
CA PHE A 275 -9.94 5.68 18.72
C PHE A 275 -10.54 5.25 20.06
N GLU A 276 -11.10 4.06 20.13
CA GLU A 276 -11.53 3.46 21.39
C GLU A 276 -10.35 3.28 22.35
N ALA A 277 -9.22 2.76 21.87
CA ALA A 277 -8.00 2.61 22.68
C ALA A 277 -7.50 3.96 23.22
N ILE A 278 -7.56 5.03 22.44
CA ILE A 278 -7.19 6.38 22.90
C ILE A 278 -8.13 6.83 24.03
N GLY A 279 -9.43 6.58 23.91
CA GLY A 279 -10.38 6.84 24.99
C GLY A 279 -10.06 6.04 26.26
N ARG A 280 -9.78 4.75 26.12
CA ARG A 280 -9.40 3.87 27.24
C ARG A 280 -8.08 4.29 27.89
N PHE A 281 -7.10 4.68 27.08
CA PHE A 281 -5.81 5.19 27.54
C PHE A 281 -5.97 6.40 28.47
N PHE A 282 -6.74 7.42 28.06
CA PHE A 282 -6.99 8.57 28.93
C PHE A 282 -7.83 8.22 30.17
N GLY A 283 -8.69 7.20 30.08
CA GLY A 283 -9.43 6.66 31.22
C GLY A 283 -8.51 6.00 32.25
N ALA A 284 -7.72 5.01 31.82
CA ALA A 284 -6.89 4.15 32.66
C ALA A 284 -5.61 4.82 33.17
N TYR A 285 -5.05 5.78 32.40
CA TYR A 285 -3.80 6.45 32.72
C TYR A 285 -3.97 7.96 32.82
N PRO A 286 -4.68 8.46 33.87
CA PRO A 286 -4.99 9.88 34.02
C PRO A 286 -3.77 10.80 34.09
N GLN A 287 -2.59 10.29 34.46
CA GLN A 287 -1.33 11.04 34.48
C GLN A 287 -0.91 11.59 33.10
N HIS A 288 -1.40 10.98 32.01
CA HIS A 288 -1.12 11.43 30.65
C HIS A 288 -2.08 12.51 30.15
N ARG A 289 -3.18 12.78 30.89
CA ARG A 289 -4.11 13.86 30.55
C ARG A 289 -3.40 15.20 30.60
N ARG A 290 -3.65 16.06 29.60
CA ARG A 290 -2.97 17.36 29.41
C ARG A 290 -1.45 17.28 29.19
N GLN A 291 -0.84 16.09 29.29
CA GLN A 291 0.58 15.86 28.97
C GLN A 291 0.77 15.41 27.52
N VAL A 292 -0.25 14.87 26.88
CA VAL A 292 -0.20 14.45 25.47
C VAL A 292 -1.52 14.73 24.77
N SER A 293 -1.47 15.11 23.49
CA SER A 293 -2.62 15.06 22.58
C SER A 293 -2.35 14.05 21.47
N PHE A 294 -3.39 13.35 21.05
CA PHE A 294 -3.36 12.47 19.89
C PHE A 294 -3.82 13.22 18.63
N LEU A 295 -3.02 13.19 17.57
CA LEU A 295 -3.38 13.69 16.24
C LEU A 295 -3.62 12.53 15.28
N GLN A 296 -4.85 12.35 14.83
CA GLN A 296 -5.17 11.50 13.69
C GLN A 296 -5.31 12.35 12.42
N VAL A 297 -4.47 12.08 11.43
CA VAL A 297 -4.69 12.50 10.04
C VAL A 297 -5.29 11.32 9.28
N ALA A 298 -6.51 11.49 8.76
CA ALA A 298 -7.25 10.46 8.03
C ALA A 298 -7.71 11.00 6.67
N ALA A 299 -6.83 10.94 5.66
CA ALA A 299 -7.14 11.48 4.34
C ALA A 299 -8.35 10.76 3.72
N ARG A 300 -9.36 11.51 3.25
CA ARG A 300 -10.56 10.98 2.58
C ARG A 300 -10.17 10.10 1.38
N SER A 301 -10.86 8.98 1.22
CA SER A 301 -10.64 8.00 0.16
C SER A 301 -11.97 7.33 -0.20
N ARG A 302 -12.21 7.07 -1.50
CA ARG A 302 -13.31 6.23 -2.02
C ARG A 302 -14.70 6.59 -1.47
N GLU A 303 -15.06 7.86 -1.56
CA GLU A 303 -16.26 8.41 -0.93
C GLU A 303 -17.58 7.92 -1.52
N ASP A 304 -17.52 7.36 -2.73
CA ASP A 304 -18.67 6.80 -3.45
C ASP A 304 -19.16 5.48 -2.81
N GLN A 305 -18.39 4.89 -1.88
CA GLN A 305 -18.75 3.63 -1.22
C GLN A 305 -19.38 3.84 0.16
N GLY A 306 -20.55 3.22 0.37
CA GLY A 306 -21.30 3.32 1.63
C GLY A 306 -20.54 2.81 2.87
N ALA A 307 -19.62 1.84 2.72
CA ALA A 307 -18.80 1.35 3.83
C ALA A 307 -17.87 2.43 4.41
N TYR A 308 -17.30 3.28 3.56
CA TYR A 308 -16.42 4.38 3.97
C TYR A 308 -17.21 5.50 4.66
N GLN A 309 -18.41 5.79 4.17
CA GLN A 309 -19.31 6.75 4.79
C GLN A 309 -19.78 6.30 6.18
N ARG A 310 -20.09 4.99 6.36
CA ARG A 310 -20.40 4.42 7.67
C ARG A 310 -19.22 4.50 8.63
N LEU A 311 -18.02 4.11 8.18
CA LEU A 311 -16.81 4.22 8.98
C LEU A 311 -16.59 5.65 9.48
N ARG A 312 -16.71 6.64 8.59
CA ARG A 312 -16.54 8.05 8.98
C ARG A 312 -17.52 8.48 10.07
N ARG A 313 -18.81 8.17 9.92
CA ARG A 313 -19.83 8.52 10.93
C ARG A 313 -19.51 7.92 12.29
N GLU A 314 -19.01 6.69 12.30
CA GLU A 314 -18.62 6.02 13.54
C GLU A 314 -17.38 6.67 14.18
N LEU A 315 -16.37 7.04 13.38
CA LEU A 315 -15.21 7.79 13.87
C LEU A 315 -15.61 9.17 14.43
N ASP A 316 -16.49 9.90 13.74
CA ASP A 316 -16.99 11.21 14.19
C ASP A 316 -17.68 11.06 15.58
N ARG A 317 -18.45 9.99 15.77
CA ARG A 317 -19.11 9.66 17.05
C ARG A 317 -18.09 9.39 18.16
N ILE A 318 -17.09 8.54 17.92
CA ILE A 318 -16.07 8.18 18.93
C ILE A 318 -15.21 9.39 19.31
N VAL A 319 -14.86 10.23 18.33
CA VAL A 319 -14.15 11.49 18.58
C VAL A 319 -14.97 12.42 19.46
N GLY A 320 -16.27 12.58 19.16
CA GLY A 320 -17.18 13.39 19.96
C GLY A 320 -17.31 12.90 21.41
N ASP A 321 -17.49 11.60 21.60
CA ASP A 321 -17.57 10.98 22.94
C ASP A 321 -16.25 11.13 23.72
N THR A 322 -15.10 10.81 23.09
CA THR A 322 -13.78 10.91 23.74
C THR A 322 -13.47 12.35 24.13
N ASN A 323 -13.65 13.30 23.22
CA ASN A 323 -13.40 14.70 23.51
C ASN A 323 -14.41 15.26 24.52
N GLY A 324 -15.69 14.85 24.48
CA GLY A 324 -16.69 15.27 25.45
C GLY A 324 -16.37 14.84 26.88
N ARG A 325 -15.72 13.68 27.06
CA ARG A 325 -15.33 13.17 28.38
C ARG A 325 -14.06 13.79 28.96
N TYR A 326 -13.10 14.13 28.10
CA TYR A 326 -11.74 14.43 28.55
C TYR A 326 -11.22 15.81 28.15
N SER A 327 -11.89 16.55 27.26
CA SER A 327 -11.41 17.89 26.88
C SER A 327 -11.51 18.87 28.05
N GLU A 328 -10.59 19.81 28.07
CA GLU A 328 -10.61 20.98 28.94
C GLU A 328 -10.65 22.24 28.05
N PHE A 329 -10.89 23.42 28.65
CA PHE A 329 -10.99 24.68 27.90
C PHE A 329 -9.73 25.02 27.07
N ASP A 330 -8.57 24.47 27.45
CA ASP A 330 -7.27 24.67 26.82
C ASP A 330 -6.64 23.36 26.30
N TRP A 331 -7.37 22.23 26.30
CA TRP A 331 -6.82 20.94 25.86
C TRP A 331 -7.85 20.08 25.12
N THR A 332 -7.48 19.67 23.89
CA THR A 332 -8.21 18.67 23.11
C THR A 332 -7.41 17.36 23.05
N PRO A 333 -7.92 16.26 23.63
CA PRO A 333 -7.20 14.99 23.70
C PRO A 333 -7.07 14.31 22.35
N LEU A 334 -8.15 14.24 21.56
CA LEU A 334 -8.16 13.59 20.25
C LEU A 334 -8.45 14.61 19.13
N ARG A 335 -7.39 15.01 18.43
CA ARG A 335 -7.44 15.90 17.27
C ARG A 335 -7.60 15.07 16.00
N TYR A 336 -8.74 15.16 15.34
CA TYR A 336 -9.06 14.35 14.15
C TYR A 336 -9.22 15.23 12.91
N MET A 337 -8.44 14.95 11.88
CA MET A 337 -8.44 15.68 10.61
C MET A 337 -8.73 14.76 9.43
N THR A 338 -9.73 15.11 8.61
CA THR A 338 -10.11 14.33 7.41
C THR A 338 -9.48 14.83 6.11
N ARG A 339 -8.58 15.82 6.19
CA ARG A 339 -7.93 16.43 5.03
C ARG A 339 -6.55 15.80 4.82
N ALA A 340 -6.15 15.69 3.56
CA ALA A 340 -4.78 15.31 3.24
C ALA A 340 -3.81 16.38 3.72
N VAL A 341 -2.72 15.94 4.34
CA VAL A 341 -1.59 16.79 4.74
C VAL A 341 -0.42 16.46 3.81
N LYS A 342 0.36 17.47 3.44
CA LYS A 342 1.53 17.28 2.57
C LYS A 342 2.52 16.34 3.27
N ARG A 343 3.16 15.47 2.49
CA ARG A 343 4.12 14.48 2.99
C ARG A 343 5.27 15.12 3.78
N ASP A 344 5.81 16.26 3.31
CA ASP A 344 6.88 16.97 4.02
C ASP A 344 6.41 17.53 5.36
N THR A 345 5.20 18.12 5.42
CA THR A 345 4.61 18.57 6.68
C THR A 345 4.42 17.38 7.65
N LEU A 346 3.96 16.23 7.16
CA LEU A 346 3.83 15.01 7.96
C LEU A 346 5.19 14.50 8.48
N ALA A 347 6.25 14.59 7.68
CA ALA A 347 7.60 14.22 8.11
C ALA A 347 8.04 15.06 9.33
N GLY A 348 7.76 16.36 9.31
CA GLY A 348 7.98 17.24 10.46
C GLY A 348 7.13 16.85 11.67
N PHE A 349 5.86 16.47 11.48
CA PHE A 349 4.99 16.02 12.57
C PHE A 349 5.44 14.70 13.17
N PHE A 350 5.89 13.73 12.35
CA PHE A 350 6.48 12.48 12.81
C PHE A 350 7.71 12.72 13.70
N ARG A 351 8.61 13.63 13.28
CA ARG A 351 9.79 14.00 14.06
C ARG A 351 9.45 14.64 15.41
N LEU A 352 8.31 15.35 15.50
CA LEU A 352 7.86 15.98 16.74
C LEU A 352 7.09 15.05 17.67
N SER A 353 6.53 13.96 17.14
CA SER A 353 5.70 13.04 17.92
C SER A 353 6.52 12.06 18.75
N ARG A 354 6.15 11.96 20.03
CA ARG A 354 6.70 11.02 21.01
C ARG A 354 6.27 9.57 20.76
N LEU A 355 5.14 9.41 20.07
CA LEU A 355 4.53 8.11 19.84
C LEU A 355 3.83 8.09 18.49
N ALA A 356 4.03 7.04 17.70
CA ALA A 356 3.17 6.72 16.55
C ALA A 356 2.35 5.47 16.82
N VAL A 357 1.06 5.53 16.49
CA VAL A 357 0.12 4.41 16.66
C VAL A 357 -0.35 3.94 15.30
N VAL A 358 0.33 2.91 14.78
CA VAL A 358 0.10 2.34 13.46
C VAL A 358 -0.55 0.98 13.62
N THR A 359 -1.87 0.97 13.78
CA THR A 359 -2.63 -0.22 14.20
C THR A 359 -3.64 -0.74 13.16
N PRO A 360 -3.24 -0.98 11.88
CA PRO A 360 -4.17 -1.53 10.90
C PRO A 360 -4.62 -2.95 11.28
N LEU A 361 -5.88 -3.28 11.00
CA LEU A 361 -6.41 -4.64 11.15
C LEU A 361 -5.75 -5.60 10.14
N ARG A 362 -5.46 -5.10 8.93
CA ARG A 362 -4.65 -5.76 7.91
C ARG A 362 -4.00 -4.71 7.01
N ASP A 363 -2.73 -4.89 6.68
CA ASP A 363 -2.01 -4.01 5.76
C ASP A 363 -0.89 -4.76 5.05
N GLY A 364 -0.73 -4.56 3.73
CA GLY A 364 0.27 -5.28 2.94
C GLY A 364 1.69 -4.98 3.40
N MET A 365 1.95 -3.74 3.83
CA MET A 365 3.25 -3.34 4.40
C MET A 365 3.07 -2.27 5.47
N ASN A 366 2.46 -1.13 5.13
CA ASN A 366 2.41 0.12 5.90
C ASN A 366 3.72 0.93 5.90
N LEU A 367 3.86 1.82 4.90
CA LEU A 367 5.01 2.71 4.79
C LEU A 367 5.05 3.82 5.85
N VAL A 368 3.92 4.18 6.46
CA VAL A 368 3.87 5.19 7.53
C VAL A 368 4.69 4.76 8.75
N ALA A 369 4.70 3.46 9.07
CA ALA A 369 5.57 2.92 10.11
C ALA A 369 7.05 3.15 9.81
N LYS A 370 7.48 2.89 8.57
CA LYS A 370 8.88 3.10 8.13
C LYS A 370 9.24 4.58 8.10
N GLU A 371 8.33 5.42 7.60
CA GLU A 371 8.49 6.89 7.56
C GLU A 371 8.60 7.48 8.97
N TYR A 372 7.80 7.00 9.92
CA TYR A 372 7.89 7.43 11.31
C TYR A 372 9.26 7.16 11.91
N VAL A 373 9.79 5.94 11.74
CA VAL A 373 11.13 5.54 12.22
C VAL A 373 12.22 6.41 11.58
N ALA A 374 12.15 6.62 10.26
CA ALA A 374 13.13 7.42 9.53
C ALA A 374 13.11 8.91 9.93
N ALA A 375 11.96 9.44 10.37
CA ALA A 375 11.83 10.85 10.75
C ALA A 375 12.44 11.21 12.12
N GLN A 376 12.67 10.23 12.99
CA GLN A 376 13.01 10.48 14.39
C GLN A 376 14.36 11.17 14.60
N ASP A 377 14.48 11.85 15.74
CA ASP A 377 15.76 12.37 16.21
C ASP A 377 16.55 11.25 16.89
N PRO A 378 17.77 10.90 16.45
CA PRO A 378 18.60 9.90 17.11
C PRO A 378 18.87 10.20 18.59
N GLY A 379 18.91 11.49 18.96
CA GLY A 379 19.15 11.93 20.33
C GLY A 379 17.96 11.74 21.26
N ASP A 380 16.74 11.73 20.74
CA ASP A 380 15.51 11.63 21.54
C ASP A 380 14.35 11.04 20.72
N PRO A 381 14.46 9.79 20.23
CA PRO A 381 13.50 9.22 19.29
C PRO A 381 12.19 8.84 19.98
N GLY A 382 11.07 9.02 19.30
CA GLY A 382 9.78 8.51 19.75
C GLY A 382 9.62 7.00 19.58
N VAL A 383 8.49 6.47 20.05
CA VAL A 383 8.19 5.02 20.05
C VAL A 383 7.15 4.69 18.99
N LEU A 384 7.37 3.57 18.28
CA LEU A 384 6.41 3.03 17.32
C LEU A 384 5.57 1.92 17.97
N ILE A 385 4.26 2.09 17.98
CA ILE A 385 3.28 1.01 18.23
C ILE A 385 2.81 0.51 16.87
N LEU A 386 2.94 -0.80 16.64
CA LEU A 386 2.70 -1.40 15.33
C LEU A 386 1.80 -2.64 15.45
N SER A 387 0.76 -2.69 14.63
CA SER A 387 -0.05 -3.91 14.51
C SER A 387 0.77 -5.08 13.99
N ARG A 388 0.63 -6.24 14.63
CA ARG A 388 1.16 -7.53 14.13
C ARG A 388 0.61 -7.94 12.75
N PHE A 389 -0.42 -7.25 12.26
CA PHE A 389 -1.07 -7.52 10.97
C PHE A 389 -0.68 -6.54 9.86
N ALA A 390 0.27 -5.63 10.12
CA ALA A 390 0.96 -4.89 9.08
C ALA A 390 2.16 -5.68 8.57
N GLY A 391 2.38 -5.73 7.25
CA GLY A 391 3.55 -6.42 6.68
C GLY A 391 4.89 -5.90 7.24
N ALA A 392 4.97 -4.63 7.61
CA ALA A 392 6.16 -4.05 8.24
C ALA A 392 6.52 -4.70 9.59
N ALA A 393 5.58 -5.39 10.26
CA ALA A 393 5.85 -6.09 11.51
C ALA A 393 6.75 -7.33 11.33
N GLU A 394 6.86 -7.90 10.11
CA GLU A 394 7.86 -8.95 9.84
C GLU A 394 9.30 -8.41 9.91
N GLU A 395 9.49 -7.09 9.70
CA GLU A 395 10.80 -6.43 9.76
C GLU A 395 10.99 -5.68 11.09
N LEU A 396 10.02 -4.84 11.48
CA LEU A 396 10.10 -3.88 12.57
C LEU A 396 9.77 -4.48 13.95
N THR A 397 10.44 -5.58 14.29
CA THR A 397 10.17 -6.38 15.50
C THR A 397 10.42 -5.68 16.83
N GLU A 398 11.23 -4.61 16.88
CA GLU A 398 11.52 -3.86 18.11
C GLU A 398 10.50 -2.75 18.40
N ALA A 399 9.52 -2.57 17.51
CA ALA A 399 8.33 -1.78 17.81
C ALA A 399 7.52 -2.42 18.95
N LEU A 400 6.64 -1.65 19.60
CA LEU A 400 5.64 -2.22 20.48
C LEU A 400 4.57 -2.90 19.62
N ILE A 401 4.74 -4.20 19.40
CA ILE A 401 3.85 -5.00 18.56
C ILE A 401 2.56 -5.30 19.32
N VAL A 402 1.41 -4.98 18.71
CA VAL A 402 0.09 -5.15 19.33
C VAL A 402 -0.88 -5.93 18.45
N ASN A 403 -1.87 -6.56 19.08
CA ASN A 403 -3.06 -7.04 18.40
C ASN A 403 -4.10 -5.90 18.31
N PRO A 404 -4.40 -5.34 17.12
CA PRO A 404 -5.28 -4.18 17.00
C PRO A 404 -6.76 -4.47 17.32
N TYR A 405 -7.14 -5.73 17.55
CA TYR A 405 -8.46 -6.10 18.05
C TYR A 405 -8.60 -5.92 19.56
N ASP A 406 -7.48 -5.77 20.27
CA ASP A 406 -7.45 -5.50 21.71
C ASP A 406 -7.14 -4.02 21.94
N SER A 407 -8.19 -3.23 22.17
CA SER A 407 -8.05 -1.80 22.44
C SER A 407 -7.40 -1.53 23.81
N ASP A 408 -7.39 -2.48 24.73
CA ASP A 408 -6.69 -2.35 26.02
C ASP A 408 -5.19 -2.54 25.83
N GLU A 409 -4.77 -3.52 25.03
CA GLU A 409 -3.35 -3.73 24.67
C GLU A 409 -2.76 -2.50 23.95
N ILE A 410 -3.52 -1.87 23.04
CA ILE A 410 -3.10 -0.61 22.41
C ILE A 410 -2.94 0.48 23.48
N ALA A 411 -3.91 0.64 24.38
CA ALA A 411 -3.87 1.66 25.42
C ALA A 411 -2.70 1.46 26.41
N GLU A 412 -2.45 0.22 26.82
CA GLU A 412 -1.30 -0.15 27.65
C GLU A 412 0.02 0.13 26.91
N SER A 413 0.12 -0.23 25.63
CA SER A 413 1.30 0.06 24.81
C SER A 413 1.53 1.56 24.65
N MET A 414 0.47 2.37 24.59
CA MET A 414 0.58 3.84 24.60
C MET A 414 1.16 4.34 25.91
N HIS A 415 0.72 3.77 27.05
CA HIS A 415 1.30 4.09 28.35
C HIS A 415 2.77 3.70 28.42
N ILE A 416 3.13 2.47 28.04
CA ILE A 416 4.51 1.99 27.99
C ILE A 416 5.37 2.91 27.11
N GLY A 417 4.93 3.21 25.89
CA GLY A 417 5.69 4.03 24.95
C GLY A 417 5.93 5.47 25.41
N LEU A 418 4.96 6.07 26.11
CA LEU A 418 5.10 7.43 26.68
C LEU A 418 5.89 7.47 27.98
N SER A 419 5.96 6.35 28.71
CA SER A 419 6.74 6.20 29.95
C SER A 419 8.11 5.56 29.70
N MET A 420 8.48 5.29 28.45
CA MET A 420 9.73 4.62 28.09
C MET A 420 10.94 5.54 28.25
N GLU A 421 11.93 5.07 29.01
CA GLU A 421 13.18 5.78 29.22
C GLU A 421 13.94 6.01 27.91
N VAL A 422 14.68 7.13 27.84
CA VAL A 422 15.33 7.55 26.59
C VAL A 422 16.32 6.52 26.04
N GLU A 423 17.02 5.78 26.92
CA GLU A 423 17.98 4.77 26.49
C GLU A 423 17.29 3.56 25.83
N GLU A 424 16.16 3.09 26.37
CA GLU A 424 15.38 2.03 25.73
C GLU A 424 14.79 2.51 24.39
N ARG A 425 14.29 3.76 24.33
CA ARG A 425 13.80 4.35 23.08
C ARG A 425 14.88 4.38 22.01
N ARG A 426 16.11 4.78 22.37
CA ARG A 426 17.26 4.78 21.46
C ARG A 426 17.64 3.39 21.00
N GLU A 427 17.69 2.41 21.91
CA GLU A 427 18.02 1.03 21.57
C GLU A 427 17.04 0.46 20.53
N ARG A 428 15.73 0.57 20.81
CA ARG A 428 14.69 0.14 19.87
C ARG A 428 14.78 0.88 18.55
N TRP A 429 14.89 2.21 18.59
CA TRP A 429 14.98 3.03 17.39
C TRP A 429 16.21 2.68 16.54
N ASN A 430 17.38 2.46 17.13
CA ASN A 430 18.60 2.09 16.40
C ASN A 430 18.39 0.79 15.60
N SER A 431 17.75 -0.21 16.22
CA SER A 431 17.42 -1.46 15.52
C SER A 431 16.43 -1.24 14.37
N LEU A 432 15.33 -0.52 14.63
CA LEU A 432 14.32 -0.21 13.62
C LEU A 432 14.90 0.60 12.46
N HIS A 433 15.72 1.61 12.77
CA HIS A 433 16.34 2.51 11.80
C HIS A 433 17.33 1.77 10.90
N SER A 434 18.14 0.86 11.46
CA SER A 434 19.05 0.00 10.67
C SER A 434 18.29 -0.83 9.62
N LYS A 435 17.13 -1.39 9.99
CA LYS A 435 16.30 -2.17 9.07
C LYS A 435 15.68 -1.30 7.98
N VAL A 436 15.13 -0.14 8.34
CA VAL A 436 14.50 0.80 7.39
C VAL A 436 15.52 1.39 6.41
N THR A 437 16.76 1.64 6.85
CA THR A 437 17.85 2.14 5.99
C THR A 437 18.48 1.05 5.12
N THR A 438 18.42 -0.22 5.53
CA THR A 438 18.92 -1.35 4.72
C THR A 438 17.90 -1.79 3.66
N ASN A 439 16.61 -1.85 4.03
CA ASN A 439 15.53 -2.29 3.15
C ASN A 439 14.82 -1.08 2.51
N THR A 440 15.50 -0.44 1.57
CA THR A 440 15.05 0.77 0.89
C THR A 440 14.16 0.49 -0.33
N ALA A 441 13.50 1.55 -0.82
CA ALA A 441 12.75 1.53 -2.08
C ALA A 441 13.65 1.15 -3.28
N ALA A 442 14.88 1.64 -3.32
CA ALA A 442 15.87 1.30 -4.34
C ALA A 442 16.23 -0.19 -4.31
N ARG A 443 16.41 -0.77 -3.11
CA ARG A 443 16.69 -2.20 -2.93
C ARG A 443 15.52 -3.04 -3.45
N PHE A 444 14.29 -2.68 -3.08
CA PHE A 444 13.07 -3.33 -3.58
C PHE A 444 13.06 -3.37 -5.13
N CYS A 445 13.31 -2.22 -5.78
CA CYS A 445 13.37 -2.19 -7.24
C CYS A 445 14.47 -3.08 -7.82
N THR A 446 15.66 -3.04 -7.22
CA THR A 446 16.81 -3.82 -7.67
C THR A 446 16.56 -5.33 -7.54
N VAL A 447 16.03 -5.78 -6.41
CA VAL A 447 15.75 -7.19 -6.14
C VAL A 447 14.70 -7.73 -7.11
N PHE A 448 13.57 -7.05 -7.25
CA PHE A 448 12.51 -7.49 -8.17
C PHE A 448 13.01 -7.54 -9.63
N LEU A 449 13.68 -6.49 -10.09
CA LEU A 449 14.16 -6.41 -11.47
C LEU A 449 15.25 -7.46 -11.76
N ASN A 450 16.12 -7.77 -10.80
CA ASN A 450 17.09 -8.86 -10.94
C ASN A 450 16.39 -10.21 -11.14
N HIS A 451 15.34 -10.50 -10.36
CA HIS A 451 14.56 -11.73 -10.55
C HIS A 451 13.89 -11.78 -11.91
N LEU A 452 13.32 -10.67 -12.36
CA LEU A 452 12.62 -10.60 -13.65
C LEU A 452 13.60 -10.71 -14.84
N GLN A 453 14.80 -10.14 -14.72
CA GLN A 453 15.83 -10.23 -15.77
C GLN A 453 16.39 -11.64 -15.95
N GLN A 454 16.44 -12.43 -14.87
CA GLN A 454 16.91 -13.83 -14.86
C GLN A 454 15.91 -14.84 -15.45
N VAL A 455 14.72 -14.39 -15.86
CA VAL A 455 13.77 -15.26 -16.55
C VAL A 455 14.26 -15.51 -17.98
N ASP A 456 14.50 -16.79 -18.30
CA ASP A 456 14.77 -17.22 -19.67
C ASP A 456 13.50 -17.07 -20.52
N VAL A 457 13.56 -16.23 -21.54
CA VAL A 457 12.46 -16.08 -22.50
C VAL A 457 12.45 -17.30 -23.41
N GLN A 458 11.55 -18.26 -23.13
CA GLN A 458 11.33 -19.39 -24.03
C GLN A 458 10.73 -18.88 -25.35
N PRO A 459 11.30 -19.24 -26.53
CA PRO A 459 10.64 -18.95 -27.79
C PRO A 459 9.33 -19.72 -27.85
N VAL A 460 8.22 -19.01 -28.07
CA VAL A 460 6.90 -19.62 -28.27
C VAL A 460 7.01 -20.60 -29.43
N ARG A 461 6.89 -21.91 -29.15
CA ARG A 461 6.71 -22.89 -30.23
C ARG A 461 5.40 -22.53 -30.93
N PRO A 462 5.39 -22.31 -32.26
CA PRO A 462 4.16 -22.02 -32.96
C PRO A 462 3.15 -23.14 -32.68
N ALA A 463 1.95 -22.76 -32.26
CA ALA A 463 0.86 -23.69 -32.07
C ALA A 463 0.75 -24.57 -33.32
N LEU A 464 0.85 -25.88 -33.13
CA LEU A 464 0.61 -26.85 -34.20
C LEU A 464 -0.76 -26.50 -34.79
N ARG A 465 -0.76 -26.04 -36.05
CA ARG A 465 -1.98 -25.88 -36.83
C ARG A 465 -2.69 -27.22 -36.77
N ALA A 466 -3.92 -27.23 -36.24
CA ALA A 466 -4.80 -28.38 -36.37
C ALA A 466 -4.88 -28.71 -37.87
N ILE A 467 -4.41 -29.90 -38.22
CA ILE A 467 -4.54 -30.44 -39.56
C ILE A 467 -6.02 -30.80 -39.70
N SER A 468 -6.67 -30.06 -40.61
CA SER A 468 -7.99 -30.24 -41.25
C SER A 468 -9.02 -31.17 -40.59
#